data_AF-A0A261W1I4-F1
#
_entry.id   AF-A0A261W1I4-F1
#
_cell.length_a   1.000
_cell.length_b   1.000
_cell.length_c   1.000
_cell.angle_alpha   90.00
_cell.angle_beta   90.00
_cell.angle_gamma   90.00
#
_symmetry.space_group_name_H-M   'P 1'
#
loop_
_entity.id
_entity.type
_entity.pdbx_description
1 polymer ?
#
loop_
_entity_poly.entity_id
_entity_poly.type
_entity_poly.pdbx_seq_one_letter_code
_entity_poly.pdbx_strand_id
1 'polypeptide(L)' 'MKRRYSIRVHARWDVPFQATPAQVADMRADGLIIDEICSTVPGWLPACLVRPLCRLQDAWQWLRLF' A
#
# COMPACT_ATOMS: atom_id res chain seq x y z
N MET A 1 -11.06 3.73 9.41
CA MET A 1 -9.71 4.35 9.30
C MET A 1 -9.31 4.37 7.83
N LYS A 2 -8.81 5.51 7.31
CA LYS A 2 -8.34 5.58 5.91
C LYS A 2 -6.97 4.90 5.78
N ARG A 3 -6.77 4.14 4.71
CA ARG A 3 -5.50 3.46 4.38
C ARG A 3 -4.98 3.95 3.03
N ARG A 4 -3.71 3.70 2.75
CA ARG A 4 -3.08 4.05 1.47
C ARG A 4 -3.23 2.89 0.49
N TYR A 5 -3.70 3.23 -0.70
CA TYR A 5 -3.87 2.30 -1.80
C TYR A 5 -3.21 2.86 -3.05
N SER A 6 -3.03 1.99 -4.04
CA SER A 6 -2.57 2.29 -5.37
C SER A 6 -3.62 1.79 -6.36
N ILE A 7 -4.05 2.64 -7.29
CA ILE A 7 -4.95 2.24 -8.38
C ILE A 7 -4.17 2.19 -9.69
N ARG A 8 -4.32 1.11 -10.44
CA ARG A 8 -3.75 0.98 -11.78
C ARG A 8 -4.65 1.67 -12.80
N VAL A 9 -4.20 2.79 -13.35
CA VAL A 9 -4.94 3.58 -14.35
C VAL A 9 -4.51 3.21 -15.78
N HIS A 10 -3.25 2.77 -15.93
CA HIS A 10 -2.69 2.27 -17.18
C HIS A 10 -1.67 1.17 -16.86
N ALA A 11 -1.28 0.36 -17.84
CA ALA A 11 -0.32 -0.74 -17.66
C ALA A 11 1.05 -0.33 -17.07
N ARG A 12 1.35 0.98 -17.00
CA ARG A 12 2.59 1.54 -16.45
C ARG A 12 2.37 2.63 -15.39
N TRP A 13 1.11 2.92 -15.05
CA TRP A 13 0.76 4.07 -14.22
C TRP A 13 -0.12 3.64 -13.08
N ASP A 14 0.45 3.76 -11.89
CA ASP A 14 -0.16 3.49 -10.62
C ASP A 14 -0.24 4.80 -9.83
N VAL A 15 -1.44 5.15 -9.37
CA VAL A 15 -1.67 6.42 -8.66
C VAL A 15 -1.97 6.12 -7.19
N PRO A 16 -1.17 6.66 -6.24
CA PRO A 16 -1.43 6.47 -4.83
C PRO A 16 -2.57 7.37 -4.35
N PHE A 17 -3.47 6.82 -3.53
CA PHE A 17 -4.59 7.55 -2.92
C PHE A 17 -4.91 7.03 -1.52
N GLN A 18 -5.78 7.75 -0.79
CA GLN A 18 -6.27 7.34 0.53
C GLN A 18 -7.77 7.08 0.48
N ALA A 19 -8.19 5.90 0.92
CA ALA A 19 -9.60 5.50 0.96
C ALA A 19 -9.92 4.65 2.19
N THR A 20 -11.20 4.42 2.46
CA THR A 20 -11.61 3.40 3.44
C THR A 20 -11.64 2.01 2.79
N PRO A 21 -11.51 0.92 3.57
CA PRO A 21 -11.63 -0.44 3.03
C PRO A 21 -12.97 -0.70 2.33
N ALA A 22 -14.06 -0.08 2.80
CA ALA A 22 -15.37 -0.19 2.19
C ALA A 22 -15.39 0.45 0.79
N GLN A 23 -14.86 1.67 0.65
CA GLN A 23 -14.75 2.33 -0.65
C GLN A 23 -13.88 1.53 -1.63
N VAL A 24 -12.80 0.91 -1.16
CA VAL A 24 -11.95 0.06 -2.00
C VAL A 24 -12.67 -1.23 -2.42
N ALA A 25 -13.53 -1.78 -1.57
CA ALA A 25 -14.35 -2.93 -1.94
C ALA A 25 -15.32 -2.59 -3.07
N ASP A 26 -15.99 -1.43 -2.99
CA ASP A 26 -16.89 -0.93 -4.05
C ASP A 26 -16.11 -0.72 -5.36
N MET A 27 -14.97 -0.03 -5.30
CA MET A 27 -14.13 0.20 -6.48
C MET A 27 -13.60 -1.10 -7.12
N ARG A 28 -13.27 -2.12 -6.31
CA ARG A 28 -12.89 -3.44 -6.82
C ARG A 28 -14.06 -4.15 -7.48
N ALA A 29 -15.28 -4.00 -6.95
CA ALA A 29 -16.49 -4.53 -7.56
C ALA A 29 -16.76 -3.88 -8.93
N ASP A 30 -16.39 -2.61 -9.10
CA ASP A 30 -16.43 -1.89 -10.39
C ASP A 30 -15.32 -2.32 -11.37
N GLY A 31 -14.47 -3.29 -11.00
CA GLY A 31 -13.41 -3.84 -11.84
C GLY A 31 -12.08 -3.09 -11.78
N LEU A 32 -11.90 -2.14 -10.85
CA LEU A 32 -10.65 -1.42 -10.69
C LEU A 32 -9.60 -2.29 -9.97
N ILE A 33 -8.38 -2.28 -10.50
CA ILE A 33 -7.23 -2.98 -9.89
C ILE A 33 -6.64 -2.05 -8.82
N ILE A 34 -6.88 -2.40 -7.55
CA ILE A 34 -6.46 -1.60 -6.40
C ILE A 34 -5.62 -2.45 -5.45
N ASP A 35 -4.37 -2.02 -5.25
CA ASP A 35 -3.40 -2.64 -4.36
C ASP A 35 -3.24 -1.81 -3.08
N GLU A 36 -3.14 -2.46 -1.92
CA GLU A 36 -2.87 -1.76 -0.66
C GLU A 36 -1.37 -1.50 -0.49
N ILE A 37 -1.00 -0.28 -0.12
CA ILE A 37 0.41 0.10 0.09
C ILE A 37 0.76 -0.19 1.55
N CYS A 38 1.44 -1.31 1.78
CA CYS A 38 1.79 -1.76 3.13
C CYS A 38 3.11 -1.16 3.66
N SER A 39 4.06 -0.85 2.78
CA SER A 39 5.35 -0.29 3.18
C SER A 39 5.63 1.05 2.51
N THR A 40 6.25 1.98 3.24
CA THR A 40 6.74 3.25 2.69
C THR A 40 8.24 3.36 2.95
N VAL A 41 9.01 3.66 1.90
CA VAL A 41 10.47 3.78 1.96
C VAL A 41 10.86 5.22 1.66
N PRO A 42 11.60 5.91 2.55
CA PRO A 42 12.11 7.25 2.27
C PRO A 42 13.13 7.24 1.13
N GLY A 43 13.09 8.24 0.24
CA GLY A 43 14.02 8.31 -0.90
C GLY A 43 15.50 8.50 -0.53
N TRP A 44 15.78 8.95 0.70
CA TRP A 44 17.14 9.09 1.23
C TRP A 44 17.68 7.80 1.87
N LEU A 45 16.87 6.73 1.96
CA LEU A 45 17.28 5.50 2.61
C LEU A 45 18.24 4.71 1.71
N PRO A 46 19.42 4.30 2.22
CA PRO A 46 20.32 3.42 1.49
C PRO A 46 19.63 2.12 1.04
N ALA A 47 19.91 1.67 -0.19
CA ALA A 47 19.28 0.49 -0.78
C ALA A 47 19.41 -0.78 0.08
N CYS A 48 20.52 -0.94 0.81
CA CYS A 48 20.76 -2.05 1.72
C CYS A 48 19.79 -2.06 2.93
N LEU A 49 19.26 -0.90 3.33
CA LEU A 49 18.35 -0.75 4.47
C LEU A 49 16.87 -0.83 4.08
N VAL A 50 16.56 -0.82 2.78
CA VAL A 50 15.17 -0.91 2.28
C VAL A 50 14.52 -2.22 2.72
N ARG A 51 15.17 -3.35 2.43
CA ARG A 51 14.65 -4.69 2.79
C ARG A 51 14.40 -4.86 4.29
N PRO A 52 15.35 -4.56 5.20
CA PRO A 52 15.10 -4.69 6.63
C PRO A 52 14.02 -3.73 7.10
N LEU A 53 13.94 -2.50 6.56
CA LEU A 53 12.88 -1.56 6.92
C LEU A 53 11.49 -2.08 6.50
N CYS A 54 11.34 -2.62 5.28
CA CYS A 54 10.09 -3.25 4.84
C CYS A 54 9.69 -4.40 5.78
N ARG A 55 10.63 -5.28 6.14
CA ARG A 55 10.35 -6.38 7.09
C ARG A 55 9.90 -5.88 8.47
N LEU A 56 10.49 -4.81 8.97
CA LEU A 56 10.07 -4.19 10.23
C LEU A 56 8.66 -3.61 10.13
N GLN A 57 8.33 -2.96 9.01
CA GLN A 57 6.98 -2.45 8.75
C GLN A 57 5.96 -3.60 8.67
N ASP A 58 6.30 -4.69 7.98
CA ASP A 58 5.43 -5.87 7.86
C ASP A 58 5.19 -6.52 9.22
N ALA A 59 6.25 -6.71 10.02
CA ALA A 59 6.13 -7.25 11.37
C ALA A 59 5.27 -6.35 12.28
N TRP A 60 5.43 -5.04 12.17
CA TRP A 60 4.62 -4.08 12.93
C TRP A 60 3.14 -4.11 12.50
N GLN A 61 2.86 -4.25 11.19
CA GLN A 61 1.49 -4.41 10.71
C GLN A 61 0.87 -5.73 11.17
N TRP A 62 1.64 -6.82 11.16
CA TRP A 62 1.21 -8.12 11.67
C TRP A 62 0.81 -8.02 13.15
N LEU A 63 1.63 -7.39 13.99
CA LEU A 63 1.33 -7.13 15.41
C LEU A 63 0.12 -6.20 15.65
N ARG A 64 -0.35 -5.47 14.63
CA ARG A 64 -1.55 -4.62 14.74
C ARG A 64 -2.83 -5.33 14.34
N LEU A 65 -2.72 -6.45 13.63
CA LEU A 65 -3.86 -7.25 13.16
C LEU A 65 -4.23 -8.35 14.16
N PHE A 66 -3.31 -8.71 15.08
CA PHE A 66 -3.49 -9.62 16.20
C PHE A 66 -3.48 -8.86 17.53
#